data_AF-A0A6A5EZS1-F1
#
_entry.id   AF-A0A6A5EZS1-F1
#
_cell.length_a   1.000
_cell.length_b   1.000
_cell.length_c   1.000
_cell.angle_alpha   90.00
_cell.angle_beta   90.00
_cell.angle_gamma   90.00
#
_symmetry.space_group_name_H-M   'P 1'
#
loop_
_entity.id
_entity.type
_entity.pdbx_description
1 polymer ?
#
loop_
_entity_poly.entity_id
_entity_poly.type
_entity_poly.pdbx_seq_one_letter_code
_entity_poly.pdbx_strand_id
1 'polypeptide(L)'
;MGNKRSSELMLFRLFFAALCLEAFTIGITIYCPSQKLNWTAARLYCQRNHIDFVTWKVVHTSQLAKFLVGIKVKQTWIGLLRDPENATVWKWINVKSGTGISGDDLSQSSYWAHGEPSSNCAVVKEDLKWHSVTCSDAHDFYCSEKENTYHHNNSLNWHNASQYCKNESDGDLATITITNADELTKPGWIGLYREAGETWSWIGQQTSDYRNWAHGEPLTADCGSFYPGNVTWHSSKCSDKLSFACYDDDMVVVNENKTWEGALMHCRGMGTRCEDSLEPCTYLYDLLSLNVLSNYVIDRIYRATTDEVWTGLRFLGGEWWWADGKQLGDQGMLPDCPSQWKHCGTLSKYNTKNWITRDCSERRNFVCYKLFKDRS
;
A
#
# COMPACT_ATOMS: atom_id res chain seq x y z
N MET A 1 19.52 74.70 -11.00
CA MET A 1 18.22 74.22 -10.47
C MET A 1 17.89 72.94 -11.23
N GLY A 2 17.75 71.74 -10.70
CA GLY A 2 17.83 71.14 -9.37
C GLY A 2 17.78 69.60 -9.56
N ASN A 3 18.33 68.87 -8.60
CA ASN A 3 18.34 67.40 -8.44
C ASN A 3 17.04 66.66 -8.80
N LYS A 4 17.11 65.41 -9.33
CA LYS A 4 17.09 64.15 -8.54
C LYS A 4 17.08 62.88 -9.44
N ARG A 5 17.87 61.90 -9.00
CA ARG A 5 17.86 60.46 -9.37
C ARG A 5 16.65 59.75 -8.73
N SER A 6 16.19 58.64 -9.33
CA SER A 6 15.55 57.43 -8.75
C SER A 6 14.43 56.93 -9.69
N SER A 7 14.05 55.65 -9.85
CA SER A 7 14.60 54.28 -9.75
C SER A 7 13.44 53.38 -10.22
N GLU A 8 13.76 52.25 -10.87
CA GLU A 8 12.99 50.99 -11.05
C GLU A 8 11.45 50.99 -11.15
N LEU A 9 10.90 50.25 -12.14
CA LEU A 9 10.23 48.97 -11.84
C LEU A 9 9.92 48.16 -13.11
N MET A 10 10.25 46.87 -13.02
CA MET A 10 9.95 45.79 -13.96
C MET A 10 8.47 45.71 -14.37
N LEU A 11 8.22 45.30 -15.61
CA LEU A 11 7.00 44.59 -15.98
C LEU A 11 7.38 43.34 -16.78
N PHE A 12 8.06 42.42 -16.09
CA PHE A 12 8.00 40.99 -16.40
C PHE A 12 6.54 40.58 -16.24
N ARG A 13 5.80 40.43 -17.34
CA ARG A 13 4.52 39.72 -17.31
C ARG A 13 4.81 38.23 -17.21
N LEU A 14 5.04 37.80 -15.98
CA LEU A 14 4.84 36.43 -15.54
C LEU A 14 3.38 36.05 -15.82
N PHE A 15 3.14 35.32 -16.92
CA PHE A 15 2.04 34.37 -16.91
C PHE A 15 2.50 33.19 -16.07
N PHE A 16 2.37 33.32 -14.74
CA PHE A 16 2.20 32.15 -13.89
C PHE A 16 0.84 31.55 -14.29
N ALA A 17 0.86 30.69 -15.31
CA ALA A 17 -0.11 29.61 -15.37
C ALA A 17 0.22 28.71 -14.18
N ALA A 18 -0.34 29.06 -13.03
CA ALA A 18 -0.51 28.14 -11.92
C ALA A 18 -1.44 27.02 -12.43
N LEU A 19 -0.88 26.09 -13.18
CA LEU A 19 -1.48 24.79 -13.39
C LEU A 19 -1.37 24.11 -12.04
N CYS A 20 -2.53 23.94 -11.40
CA CYS A 20 -2.71 23.08 -10.24
C CYS A 20 -1.96 21.76 -10.48
N LEU A 21 -0.83 21.59 -9.80
CA LEU A 21 -0.26 20.27 -9.57
C LEU A 21 -1.12 19.68 -8.45
N GLU A 22 -2.16 18.95 -8.84
CA GLU A 22 -2.79 18.05 -7.89
C GLU A 22 -1.76 17.00 -7.48
N ALA A 23 -1.56 16.87 -6.18
CA ALA A 23 -0.59 15.98 -5.60
C ALA A 23 -1.10 14.53 -5.71
N PHE A 24 -0.67 13.79 -6.75
CA PHE A 24 -0.97 12.36 -6.84
C PHE A 24 -0.02 11.54 -5.97
N THR A 25 -0.34 11.43 -4.68
CA THR A 25 0.34 10.53 -3.76
C THR A 25 -0.01 9.07 -4.08
N ILE A 26 0.87 8.11 -3.79
CA ILE A 26 0.43 6.72 -3.60
C ILE A 26 -0.63 6.76 -2.49
N GLY A 27 -1.89 6.68 -2.91
CA GLY A 27 -3.00 6.53 -2.00
C GLY A 27 -2.90 5.11 -1.47
N ILE A 28 -2.58 4.97 -0.19
CA ILE A 28 -3.37 4.01 0.56
C ILE A 28 -4.79 4.54 0.37
N THR A 29 -5.63 3.81 -0.36
CA THR A 29 -7.00 4.23 -0.53
C THR A 29 -7.61 4.17 0.86
N ILE A 30 -7.83 5.34 1.45
CA ILE A 30 -8.37 5.49 2.78
C ILE A 30 -9.84 5.80 2.60
N TYR A 31 -10.69 4.84 2.98
CA TYR A 31 -12.12 5.11 3.02
C TYR A 31 -12.44 5.96 4.24
N CYS A 32 -13.20 7.02 4.01
CA CYS A 32 -13.63 7.99 5.02
C CYS A 32 -15.16 7.93 5.20
N PRO A 33 -15.67 7.08 6.10
CA PRO A 33 -17.07 7.08 6.47
C PRO A 33 -17.50 8.46 6.99
N SER A 34 -18.69 8.91 6.57
CA SER A 34 -19.28 10.18 7.06
C SER A 34 -19.86 10.08 8.48
N GLN A 35 -20.01 8.86 9.01
CA GLN A 35 -20.57 8.58 10.33
C GLN A 35 -19.49 8.52 11.41
N LYS A 36 -19.87 8.89 12.64
CA LYS A 36 -19.03 8.71 13.83
C LYS A 36 -19.51 7.52 14.62
N LEU A 37 -18.61 6.61 14.96
CA LEU A 37 -18.93 5.37 15.67
C LEU A 37 -18.02 5.20 16.88
N ASN A 38 -18.44 4.35 17.82
CA ASN A 38 -17.57 3.89 18.90
C ASN A 38 -16.47 2.98 18.35
N TRP A 39 -15.39 2.76 19.10
CA TRP A 39 -14.20 2.10 18.59
C TRP A 39 -14.51 0.70 18.02
N THR A 40 -15.30 -0.10 18.74
CA THR A 40 -15.67 -1.45 18.33
C THR A 40 -16.54 -1.46 17.07
N ALA A 41 -17.56 -0.59 17.01
CA ALA A 41 -18.44 -0.49 15.85
C ALA A 41 -17.71 0.06 14.62
N ALA A 42 -16.82 1.03 14.81
CA ALA A 42 -15.95 1.59 13.77
C ALA A 42 -15.01 0.52 13.19
N ARG A 43 -14.38 -0.29 14.06
CA ARG A 43 -13.53 -1.39 13.61
C ARG A 43 -14.32 -2.44 12.83
N LEU A 44 -15.46 -2.87 13.37
CA LEU A 44 -16.35 -3.83 12.70
C LEU A 44 -16.86 -3.30 11.35
N TYR A 45 -17.14 -2.00 11.24
CA TYR A 45 -17.48 -1.37 9.97
C TYR A 45 -16.34 -1.51 8.97
N CYS A 46 -15.11 -1.17 9.37
CA CYS A 46 -13.95 -1.30 8.49
C CYS A 46 -13.68 -2.75 8.10
N GLN A 47 -13.82 -3.71 9.02
CA GLN A 47 -13.61 -5.13 8.71
C GLN A 47 -14.66 -5.73 7.78
N ARG A 48 -15.90 -5.22 7.82
CA ARG A 48 -16.97 -5.69 6.93
C ARG A 48 -16.85 -5.11 5.51
N ASN A 49 -16.59 -3.81 5.43
CA ASN A 49 -16.66 -3.10 4.15
C ASN A 49 -15.27 -2.88 3.50
N HIS A 50 -14.20 -2.92 4.29
CA HIS A 50 -12.83 -2.64 3.88
C HIS A 50 -11.85 -3.66 4.53
N ILE A 51 -10.53 -3.39 4.64
CA ILE A 51 -9.58 -4.31 5.29
C ILE A 51 -9.69 -4.26 6.82
N ASP A 52 -9.37 -3.13 7.44
CA ASP A 52 -9.53 -2.86 8.88
C ASP A 52 -9.24 -1.35 9.08
N PHE A 53 -9.09 -0.89 10.33
CA PHE A 53 -8.58 0.45 10.61
C PHE A 53 -7.24 0.73 9.94
N VAL A 54 -7.03 2.00 9.59
CA VAL A 54 -5.69 2.52 9.33
C VAL A 54 -4.84 2.33 10.60
N THR A 55 -3.82 1.47 10.51
CA THR A 55 -2.80 1.33 11.56
C THR A 55 -1.52 2.02 11.14
N TRP A 56 -0.67 2.39 12.09
CA TRP A 56 0.61 3.03 11.77
C TRP A 56 1.58 2.11 11.01
N LYS A 57 1.39 0.79 11.12
CA LYS A 57 2.08 -0.20 10.28
C LYS A 57 1.65 -0.15 8.81
N VAL A 58 0.51 0.48 8.53
CA VAL A 58 -0.08 0.69 7.20
C VAL A 58 0.19 2.14 6.72
N VAL A 59 0.00 3.16 7.57
CA VAL A 59 0.24 4.59 7.25
C VAL A 59 1.21 5.23 8.24
N HIS A 60 2.31 5.83 7.77
CA HIS A 60 3.27 6.52 8.64
C HIS A 60 2.66 7.77 9.33
N THR A 61 3.17 8.12 10.52
CA THR A 61 2.72 9.26 11.36
C THR A 61 2.42 10.52 10.58
N SER A 62 3.39 10.90 9.76
CA SER A 62 3.50 12.18 9.09
C SER A 62 2.49 12.29 7.96
N GLN A 63 2.10 11.16 7.37
CA GLN A 63 1.08 11.11 6.34
C GLN A 63 -0.32 11.10 6.93
N LEU A 64 -0.58 10.29 7.97
CA LEU A 64 -1.85 10.36 8.69
C LEU A 64 -2.04 11.78 9.24
N ALA A 65 -1.00 12.38 9.81
CA ALA A 65 -1.01 13.78 10.24
C ALA A 65 -1.30 14.77 9.11
N LYS A 66 -0.55 14.74 8.00
CA LYS A 66 -0.75 15.65 6.86
C LYS A 66 -2.14 15.47 6.23
N PHE A 67 -2.62 14.23 6.14
CA PHE A 67 -3.97 13.90 5.70
C PHE A 67 -5.01 14.52 6.63
N LEU A 68 -4.93 14.27 7.94
CA LEU A 68 -5.86 14.81 8.94
C LEU A 68 -5.90 16.34 8.95
N VAL A 69 -4.75 16.99 8.76
CA VAL A 69 -4.65 18.45 8.59
C VAL A 69 -5.35 18.89 7.30
N GLY A 70 -5.11 18.20 6.18
CA GLY A 70 -5.71 18.50 4.88
C GLY A 70 -7.23 18.36 4.87
N ILE A 71 -7.78 17.34 5.52
CA ILE A 71 -9.22 17.11 5.63
C ILE A 71 -9.87 17.74 6.88
N LYS A 72 -9.11 18.56 7.63
CA LYS A 72 -9.56 19.33 8.82
C LYS A 72 -10.23 18.48 9.91
N VAL A 73 -9.67 17.31 10.16
CA VAL A 73 -10.21 16.38 11.16
C VAL A 73 -9.71 16.77 12.54
N LYS A 74 -10.66 16.94 13.47
CA LYS A 74 -10.35 17.33 14.84
C LYS A 74 -9.78 16.17 15.66
N GLN A 75 -10.37 14.98 15.49
CA GLN A 75 -9.98 13.76 16.18
C GLN A 75 -10.48 12.53 15.43
N THR A 76 -9.67 11.48 15.37
CA THR A 76 -10.05 10.21 14.74
C THR A 76 -9.54 9.01 15.51
N TRP A 77 -10.29 7.91 15.45
CA TRP A 77 -9.85 6.61 15.91
C TRP A 77 -8.59 6.13 15.19
N ILE A 78 -7.73 5.45 15.94
CA ILE A 78 -6.60 4.68 15.42
C ILE A 78 -6.64 3.26 16.01
N GLY A 79 -6.02 2.32 15.31
CA GLY A 79 -5.95 0.92 15.73
C GLY A 79 -5.02 0.62 16.91
N LEU A 80 -4.73 1.58 17.78
CA LEU A 80 -3.90 1.38 18.97
C LEU A 80 -4.82 1.12 20.18
N LEU A 81 -4.58 0.02 20.88
CA LEU A 81 -5.45 -0.47 21.96
C LEU A 81 -4.64 -0.89 23.19
N ARG A 82 -5.16 -0.62 24.38
CA ARG A 82 -4.60 -1.15 25.63
C ARG A 82 -4.82 -2.66 25.66
N ASP A 83 -3.77 -3.40 26.00
CA ASP A 83 -3.81 -4.85 26.04
C ASP A 83 -4.85 -5.32 27.08
N PRO A 84 -5.91 -6.05 26.68
CA PRO A 84 -6.93 -6.51 27.61
C PRO A 84 -6.40 -7.46 28.69
N GLU A 85 -5.30 -8.16 28.39
CA GLU A 85 -4.66 -9.11 29.30
C GLU A 85 -3.57 -8.45 30.15
N ASN A 86 -3.09 -7.27 29.72
CA ASN A 86 -2.05 -6.53 30.44
C ASN A 86 -2.30 -5.01 30.39
N ALA A 87 -2.89 -4.49 31.47
CA ALA A 87 -3.27 -3.09 31.57
C ALA A 87 -2.10 -2.09 31.44
N THR A 88 -0.82 -2.51 31.53
CA THR A 88 0.33 -1.61 31.35
C THR A 88 0.87 -1.57 29.93
N VAL A 89 0.31 -2.35 29.01
CA VAL A 89 0.83 -2.56 27.66
C VAL A 89 -0.12 -2.00 26.61
N TRP A 90 0.44 -1.41 25.57
CA TRP A 90 -0.30 -0.88 24.42
C TRP A 90 0.26 -1.46 23.14
N LYS A 91 -0.62 -1.98 22.30
CA LYS A 91 -0.23 -2.63 21.04
C LYS A 91 -1.17 -2.22 19.93
N TRP A 92 -0.69 -2.34 18.69
CA TRP A 92 -1.55 -2.22 17.53
C TRP A 92 -2.49 -3.41 17.46
N ILE A 93 -3.69 -3.18 16.92
CA ILE A 93 -4.58 -4.26 16.52
C ILE A 93 -3.91 -5.17 15.48
N ASN A 94 -4.24 -6.45 15.52
CA ASN A 94 -3.80 -7.36 14.48
C ASN A 94 -4.75 -7.29 13.29
N VAL A 95 -4.32 -6.58 12.24
CA VAL A 95 -5.05 -6.48 10.97
C VAL A 95 -5.02 -7.81 10.20
N LYS A 96 -3.94 -8.61 10.33
CA LYS A 96 -3.77 -9.86 9.57
C LYS A 96 -4.77 -10.95 9.99
N SER A 97 -4.99 -11.09 11.30
CA SER A 97 -5.96 -12.03 11.86
C SER A 97 -7.37 -11.44 12.00
N GLY A 98 -7.53 -10.13 11.77
CA GLY A 98 -8.77 -9.39 12.05
C GLY A 98 -9.17 -9.37 13.53
N THR A 99 -8.36 -9.91 14.44
CA THR A 99 -8.74 -10.12 15.85
C THR A 99 -7.54 -9.95 16.78
N GLY A 100 -7.78 -9.39 17.98
CA GLY A 100 -6.73 -9.15 18.97
C GLY A 100 -5.74 -8.03 18.58
N ILE A 101 -4.55 -8.10 19.19
CA ILE A 101 -3.47 -7.12 19.11
C ILE A 101 -2.13 -7.81 18.78
N SER A 102 -1.20 -7.12 18.13
CA SER A 102 0.10 -7.68 17.75
C SER A 102 1.23 -6.64 17.67
N GLY A 103 2.47 -7.12 17.81
CA GLY A 103 3.69 -6.30 17.75
C GLY A 103 4.21 -5.86 19.11
N ASP A 104 5.13 -4.90 19.05
CA ASP A 104 5.87 -4.38 20.21
C ASP A 104 5.00 -3.54 21.15
N ASP A 105 5.42 -3.44 22.41
CA ASP A 105 4.79 -2.56 23.41
C ASP A 105 5.11 -1.09 23.12
N LEU A 106 4.05 -0.28 23.03
CA LEU A 106 4.07 1.13 22.67
C LEU A 106 3.69 2.06 23.83
N SER A 107 3.61 1.53 25.05
CA SER A 107 3.19 2.29 26.23
C SER A 107 4.13 3.45 26.57
N GLN A 108 5.41 3.35 26.20
CA GLN A 108 6.44 4.38 26.42
C GLN A 108 6.80 5.16 25.15
N SER A 109 5.92 5.13 24.15
CA SER A 109 6.14 5.80 22.87
C SER A 109 6.19 7.33 23.03
N SER A 110 7.13 7.99 22.33
CA SER A 110 7.22 9.46 22.29
C SER A 110 6.06 10.13 21.54
N TYR A 111 5.19 9.35 20.92
CA TYR A 111 4.00 9.82 20.21
C TYR A 111 2.80 10.07 21.13
N TRP A 112 2.83 9.61 22.38
CA TRP A 112 1.81 9.97 23.37
C TRP A 112 1.83 11.47 23.68
N ALA A 113 0.64 12.03 23.91
CA ALA A 113 0.50 13.36 24.47
C ALA A 113 0.96 13.39 25.94
N HIS A 114 1.27 14.58 26.44
CA HIS A 114 1.72 14.72 27.82
C HIS A 114 0.63 14.25 28.81
N GLY A 115 0.97 13.30 29.69
CA GLY A 115 0.05 12.75 30.70
C GLY A 115 -0.79 11.56 30.23
N GLU A 116 -0.56 11.04 29.03
CA GLU A 116 -1.17 9.83 28.49
C GLU A 116 -0.22 8.61 28.60
N PRO A 117 -0.72 7.35 28.61
CA PRO A 117 -2.12 6.93 28.41
C PRO A 117 -2.95 6.69 29.69
N SER A 118 -4.16 7.27 29.75
CA SER A 118 -5.12 7.19 30.87
C SER A 118 -6.37 6.30 30.66
N SER A 119 -6.72 5.94 29.42
CA SER A 119 -7.93 5.17 29.04
C SER A 119 -7.57 3.92 28.21
N ASN A 120 -8.52 3.31 27.47
CA ASN A 120 -8.33 1.99 26.84
C ASN A 120 -8.24 2.00 25.31
N CYS A 121 -8.77 3.01 24.64
CA CYS A 121 -8.71 3.19 23.20
C CYS A 121 -7.93 4.45 22.85
N ALA A 122 -7.37 4.54 21.65
CA ALA A 122 -6.55 5.69 21.25
C ALA A 122 -7.12 6.43 20.04
N VAL A 123 -7.01 7.75 20.08
CA VAL A 123 -7.24 8.66 18.95
C VAL A 123 -5.97 9.45 18.64
N VAL A 124 -5.92 9.98 17.43
CA VAL A 124 -5.03 11.09 17.09
C VAL A 124 -5.84 12.37 16.96
N LYS A 125 -5.30 13.48 17.47
CA LYS A 125 -5.92 14.81 17.46
C LYS A 125 -5.13 15.79 16.58
N GLU A 126 -5.58 17.03 16.52
CA GLU A 126 -4.94 18.14 15.77
C GLU A 126 -3.47 18.38 16.12
N ASP A 127 -3.04 18.04 17.34
CA ASP A 127 -1.65 18.13 17.81
C ASP A 127 -0.76 16.99 17.30
N LEU A 128 -1.33 16.07 16.52
CA LEU A 128 -0.67 14.91 15.93
C LEU A 128 -0.11 13.92 16.97
N LYS A 129 -0.58 13.99 18.21
CA LYS A 129 -0.22 13.08 19.29
C LYS A 129 -1.30 12.03 19.52
N TRP A 130 -0.91 10.93 20.15
CA TRP A 130 -1.84 9.92 20.63
C TRP A 130 -2.46 10.38 21.94
N HIS A 131 -3.78 10.33 21.99
CA HIS A 131 -4.56 10.55 23.20
C HIS A 131 -5.34 9.28 23.48
N SER A 132 -5.34 8.84 24.73
CA SER A 132 -6.21 7.73 25.09
C SER A 132 -7.58 8.28 25.51
N VAL A 133 -8.63 7.64 25.05
CA VAL A 133 -10.02 8.05 25.25
C VAL A 133 -10.91 6.83 25.51
N THR A 134 -12.13 7.07 25.96
CA THR A 134 -13.07 6.00 26.29
C THR A 134 -13.55 5.33 25.01
N CYS A 135 -13.44 4.01 24.94
CA CYS A 135 -13.80 3.25 23.74
C CYS A 135 -15.26 3.42 23.27
N SER A 136 -16.15 3.83 24.20
CA SER A 136 -17.57 4.08 23.95
C SER A 136 -17.85 5.41 23.25
N ASP A 137 -16.88 6.33 23.21
CA ASP A 137 -17.04 7.66 22.60
C ASP A 137 -17.21 7.55 21.08
N ALA A 138 -17.96 8.46 20.46
CA ALA A 138 -18.14 8.48 19.02
C ALA A 138 -17.12 9.40 18.34
N HIS A 139 -16.27 8.84 17.47
CA HIS A 139 -15.26 9.60 16.73
C HIS A 139 -15.29 9.27 15.24
N ASP A 140 -14.67 10.14 14.44
CA ASP A 140 -14.38 9.85 13.05
C ASP A 140 -13.41 8.66 13.00
N PHE A 141 -13.42 7.92 11.90
CA PHE A 141 -12.55 6.77 11.71
C PHE A 141 -12.25 6.57 10.25
N TYR A 142 -11.16 5.86 9.96
CA TYR A 142 -10.66 5.65 8.61
C TYR A 142 -10.33 4.19 8.40
N CYS A 143 -10.75 3.66 7.26
CA CYS A 143 -10.50 2.27 6.88
C CYS A 143 -9.45 2.21 5.77
N SER A 144 -8.63 1.16 5.78
CA SER A 144 -7.79 0.82 4.64
C SER A 144 -8.64 0.11 3.60
N GLU A 145 -8.70 0.60 2.36
CA GLU A 145 -9.49 0.00 1.27
C GLU A 145 -9.00 -1.41 0.92
N LYS A 146 -9.92 -2.24 0.44
CA LYS A 146 -9.65 -3.61 -0.05
C LYS A 146 -8.93 -3.57 -1.40
N GLU A 147 -8.08 -4.55 -1.65
CA GLU A 147 -7.61 -4.87 -3.00
C GLU A 147 -8.81 -5.45 -3.79
N ASN A 148 -9.07 -4.92 -4.99
CA ASN A 148 -10.19 -5.36 -5.81
C ASN A 148 -9.93 -6.79 -6.32
N THR A 149 -10.83 -7.72 -6.01
CA THR A 149 -10.76 -9.10 -6.48
C THR A 149 -11.71 -9.31 -7.65
N TYR A 150 -11.22 -9.91 -8.75
CA TYR A 150 -11.99 -10.16 -9.97
C TYR A 150 -12.03 -11.65 -10.29
N HIS A 151 -13.19 -12.14 -10.72
CA HIS A 151 -13.40 -13.54 -11.08
C HIS A 151 -13.34 -13.76 -12.58
N HIS A 152 -12.48 -14.69 -13.01
CA HIS A 152 -12.43 -15.17 -14.38
C HIS A 152 -13.06 -16.55 -14.47
N ASN A 153 -14.01 -16.71 -15.39
CA ASN A 153 -14.72 -17.98 -15.61
C ASN A 153 -13.87 -18.99 -16.42
N ASN A 154 -12.71 -18.58 -16.94
CA ASN A 154 -11.84 -19.42 -17.75
C ASN A 154 -11.34 -20.60 -16.92
N SER A 155 -11.44 -21.81 -17.48
CA SER A 155 -11.01 -23.04 -16.79
C SER A 155 -9.54 -23.33 -17.08
N LEU A 156 -8.66 -22.94 -16.17
CA LEU A 156 -7.21 -23.08 -16.28
C LEU A 156 -6.65 -23.92 -15.13
N ASN A 157 -5.46 -24.50 -15.34
CA ASN A 157 -4.71 -25.07 -14.23
C ASN A 157 -4.11 -23.96 -13.35
N TRP A 158 -3.70 -24.28 -12.12
CA TRP A 158 -3.30 -23.26 -11.15
C TRP A 158 -2.16 -22.38 -11.67
N HIS A 159 -1.16 -22.99 -12.31
CA HIS A 159 -0.02 -22.27 -12.85
C HIS A 159 -0.41 -21.32 -14.00
N ASN A 160 -1.23 -21.80 -14.95
CA ASN A 160 -1.72 -20.98 -16.05
C ASN A 160 -2.66 -19.87 -15.58
N ALA A 161 -3.48 -20.13 -14.56
CA ALA A 161 -4.34 -19.12 -13.92
C ALA A 161 -3.49 -18.04 -13.25
N SER A 162 -2.41 -18.41 -12.55
CA SER A 162 -1.45 -17.45 -11.99
C SER A 162 -0.79 -16.60 -13.07
N GLN A 163 -0.34 -17.20 -14.17
CA GLN A 163 0.24 -16.45 -15.29
C GLN A 163 -0.80 -15.55 -15.98
N TYR A 164 -2.05 -15.99 -16.06
CA TYR A 164 -3.14 -15.18 -16.60
C TYR A 164 -3.35 -13.91 -15.76
N CYS A 165 -3.47 -14.04 -14.43
CA CYS A 165 -3.62 -12.86 -13.56
C CYS A 165 -2.47 -11.86 -13.69
N LYS A 166 -1.24 -12.36 -13.89
CA LYS A 166 -0.06 -11.51 -14.09
C LYS A 166 -0.08 -10.74 -15.40
N ASN A 167 -0.57 -11.37 -16.47
CA ASN A 167 -0.53 -10.78 -17.80
C ASN A 167 -1.75 -9.90 -18.09
N GLU A 168 -2.92 -10.28 -17.59
CA GLU A 168 -4.20 -9.67 -17.98
C GLU A 168 -4.70 -8.65 -16.96
N SER A 169 -4.32 -8.79 -15.69
CA SER A 169 -4.76 -7.89 -14.61
C SER A 169 -3.60 -7.28 -13.82
N ASP A 170 -2.36 -7.38 -14.32
CA ASP A 170 -1.14 -6.87 -13.66
C ASP A 170 -0.99 -7.30 -12.18
N GLY A 171 -1.61 -8.42 -11.81
CA GLY A 171 -1.76 -8.87 -10.42
C GLY A 171 -1.43 -10.34 -10.25
N ASP A 172 -1.85 -10.94 -9.14
CA ASP A 172 -1.67 -12.38 -8.91
C ASP A 172 -3.02 -13.04 -8.58
N LEU A 173 -3.00 -14.37 -8.41
CA LEU A 173 -4.15 -15.07 -7.83
C LEU A 173 -4.48 -14.49 -6.46
N ALA A 174 -5.77 -14.32 -6.19
CA ALA A 174 -6.29 -13.65 -5.00
C ALA A 174 -5.77 -14.27 -3.70
N THR A 175 -5.24 -13.42 -2.82
CA THR A 175 -5.04 -13.77 -1.41
C THR A 175 -6.36 -13.62 -0.67
N ILE A 176 -6.79 -14.66 0.04
CA ILE A 176 -8.05 -14.61 0.78
C ILE A 176 -7.79 -14.18 2.21
N THR A 177 -8.45 -13.12 2.62
CA THR A 177 -8.48 -12.58 3.97
C THR A 177 -9.88 -12.77 4.54
N ILE A 178 -10.03 -12.56 5.84
CA ILE A 178 -11.36 -12.53 6.47
C ILE A 178 -12.27 -11.45 5.87
N THR A 179 -11.70 -10.43 5.22
CA THR A 179 -12.45 -9.27 4.74
C THR A 179 -12.90 -9.37 3.30
N ASN A 180 -12.20 -10.11 2.44
CA ASN A 180 -12.59 -10.30 1.03
C ASN A 180 -13.21 -11.68 0.75
N ALA A 181 -13.26 -12.57 1.75
CA ALA A 181 -13.77 -13.93 1.56
C ALA A 181 -15.22 -13.97 1.05
N ASP A 182 -16.07 -13.03 1.49
CA ASP A 182 -17.48 -12.94 1.07
C ASP A 182 -17.66 -12.38 -0.36
N GLU A 183 -16.64 -11.74 -0.92
CA GLU A 183 -16.66 -11.21 -2.30
C GLU A 183 -16.43 -12.34 -3.33
N LEU A 184 -15.91 -13.47 -2.86
CA LEU A 184 -15.63 -14.63 -3.65
C LEU A 184 -16.90 -15.44 -3.93
N THR A 185 -17.61 -15.09 -4.99
CA THR A 185 -18.94 -15.67 -5.26
C THR A 185 -18.92 -16.96 -6.11
N LYS A 186 -17.76 -17.35 -6.68
CA LYS A 186 -17.66 -18.46 -7.66
C LYS A 186 -16.46 -19.36 -7.43
N PRO A 187 -16.61 -20.68 -7.22
CA PRO A 187 -15.49 -21.56 -6.85
C PRO A 187 -14.32 -21.46 -7.82
N GLY A 188 -13.09 -21.59 -7.33
CA GLY A 188 -11.94 -21.45 -8.20
C GLY A 188 -10.58 -21.45 -7.50
N TRP A 189 -9.54 -21.26 -8.29
CA TRP A 189 -8.18 -21.08 -7.79
C TRP A 189 -8.02 -19.78 -7.02
N ILE A 190 -7.25 -19.87 -5.94
CA ILE A 190 -6.76 -18.77 -5.12
C ILE A 190 -5.23 -18.86 -5.03
N GLY A 191 -4.58 -17.80 -4.56
CA GLY A 191 -3.12 -17.71 -4.52
C GLY A 191 -2.43 -18.62 -3.50
N LEU A 192 -3.15 -19.54 -2.88
CA LEU A 192 -2.62 -20.44 -1.85
C LEU A 192 -1.94 -21.65 -2.49
N TYR A 193 -0.70 -21.96 -2.08
CA TYR A 193 0.06 -23.11 -2.59
C TYR A 193 1.05 -23.63 -1.54
N ARG A 194 1.64 -24.81 -1.78
CA ARG A 194 2.81 -25.31 -1.04
C ARG A 194 3.76 -26.02 -1.99
N GLU A 195 5.06 -25.98 -1.69
CA GLU A 195 6.06 -26.71 -2.47
C GLU A 195 6.40 -28.03 -1.76
N ALA A 196 6.26 -29.16 -2.45
CA ALA A 196 6.79 -30.47 -2.02
C ALA A 196 6.54 -30.89 -0.55
N GLY A 197 5.38 -30.53 0.03
CA GLY A 197 5.04 -30.87 1.42
C GLY A 197 5.50 -29.86 2.48
N GLU A 198 5.99 -28.69 2.06
CA GLU A 198 6.25 -27.55 2.93
C GLU A 198 4.95 -26.90 3.45
N THR A 199 5.10 -25.87 4.28
CA THR A 199 3.98 -25.09 4.82
C THR A 199 3.26 -24.30 3.73
N TRP A 200 1.93 -24.32 3.77
CA TRP A 200 1.07 -23.51 2.89
C TRP A 200 1.41 -22.02 2.96
N SER A 201 1.63 -21.43 1.80
CA SER A 201 2.04 -20.05 1.59
C SER A 201 1.16 -19.40 0.53
N TRP A 202 0.98 -18.09 0.63
CA TRP A 202 0.33 -17.31 -0.43
C TRP A 202 1.35 -16.88 -1.47
N ILE A 203 0.90 -16.82 -2.72
CA ILE A 203 1.67 -16.25 -3.82
C ILE A 203 2.04 -14.80 -3.49
N GLY A 204 3.27 -14.43 -3.80
CA GLY A 204 3.75 -13.07 -3.57
C GLY A 204 4.18 -12.77 -2.13
N GLN A 205 4.41 -13.80 -1.28
CA GLN A 205 4.78 -13.68 0.15
C GLN A 205 3.74 -12.95 1.03
N GLN A 206 2.52 -12.78 0.51
CA GLN A 206 1.38 -12.22 1.24
C GLN A 206 1.13 -13.02 2.54
N THR A 207 0.90 -12.32 3.63
CA THR A 207 0.80 -12.92 4.98
C THR A 207 -0.61 -12.84 5.55
N SER A 208 -1.59 -13.35 4.80
CA SER A 208 -2.92 -13.58 5.39
C SER A 208 -2.81 -14.70 6.42
N ASP A 209 -3.20 -14.42 7.67
CA ASP A 209 -3.28 -15.40 8.76
C ASP A 209 -4.65 -16.09 8.81
N TYR A 210 -5.61 -15.61 8.01
CA TYR A 210 -6.92 -16.23 7.89
C TYR A 210 -6.76 -17.67 7.37
N ARG A 211 -7.49 -18.61 7.97
CA ARG A 211 -7.49 -20.02 7.56
C ARG A 211 -8.92 -20.52 7.67
N ASN A 212 -9.50 -20.97 6.55
CA ASN A 212 -10.84 -21.54 6.53
C ASN A 212 -10.90 -22.85 5.73
N TRP A 213 -10.02 -23.78 6.06
CA TRP A 213 -10.00 -25.12 5.44
C TRP A 213 -11.33 -25.85 5.65
N ALA A 214 -11.78 -26.56 4.63
CA ALA A 214 -12.93 -27.45 4.77
C ALA A 214 -12.61 -28.58 5.76
N HIS A 215 -13.66 -29.21 6.31
CA HIS A 215 -13.48 -30.31 7.25
C HIS A 215 -12.68 -31.47 6.62
N GLY A 216 -11.51 -31.78 7.20
CA GLY A 216 -10.61 -32.83 6.71
C GLY A 216 -9.52 -32.37 5.73
N GLU A 217 -9.46 -31.07 5.42
CA GLU A 217 -8.39 -30.44 4.64
C GLU A 217 -7.30 -29.83 5.58
N PRO A 218 -6.09 -29.54 5.07
CA PRO A 218 -5.59 -29.83 3.73
C PRO A 218 -5.21 -31.32 3.55
N LEU A 219 -5.55 -31.87 2.39
CA LEU A 219 -5.14 -33.21 1.92
C LEU A 219 -3.73 -33.18 1.29
N THR A 220 -3.44 -34.14 0.40
CA THR A 220 -2.11 -34.33 -0.22
C THR A 220 -1.85 -33.45 -1.43
N ALA A 221 -2.82 -32.66 -1.89
CA ALA A 221 -2.64 -31.79 -3.06
C ALA A 221 -2.04 -30.43 -2.65
N ASP A 222 -1.39 -29.76 -3.60
CA ASP A 222 -0.46 -28.66 -3.29
C ASP A 222 -0.96 -27.27 -3.71
N CYS A 223 -2.13 -27.17 -4.35
CA CYS A 223 -2.72 -25.91 -4.78
C CYS A 223 -4.06 -25.66 -4.09
N GLY A 224 -4.29 -24.44 -3.63
CA GLY A 224 -5.49 -24.06 -2.91
C GLY A 224 -6.60 -23.60 -3.86
N SER A 225 -7.80 -24.13 -3.65
CA SER A 225 -9.03 -23.65 -4.28
C SER A 225 -10.02 -23.23 -3.21
N PHE A 226 -10.99 -22.39 -3.60
CA PHE A 226 -12.04 -21.91 -2.72
C PHE A 226 -13.42 -22.41 -3.18
N TYR A 227 -14.32 -22.61 -2.22
CA TYR A 227 -15.72 -22.92 -2.47
C TYR A 227 -16.64 -21.89 -1.77
N PRO A 228 -17.51 -21.19 -2.51
CA PRO A 228 -18.29 -20.08 -1.96
C PRO A 228 -19.43 -20.53 -1.02
N GLY A 229 -19.98 -21.74 -1.19
CA GLY A 229 -21.20 -22.15 -0.47
C GLY A 229 -21.06 -22.19 1.05
N ASN A 230 -19.85 -22.38 1.55
CA ASN A 230 -19.49 -22.34 2.98
C ASN A 230 -18.19 -21.54 3.22
N VAL A 231 -17.71 -20.83 2.20
CA VAL A 231 -16.49 -20.01 2.22
C VAL A 231 -15.21 -20.82 2.56
N THR A 232 -15.20 -22.14 2.32
CA THR A 232 -14.06 -22.99 2.71
C THR A 232 -13.02 -23.18 1.62
N TRP A 233 -11.80 -23.51 2.05
CA TRP A 233 -10.66 -23.79 1.20
C TRP A 233 -10.41 -25.28 1.08
N HIS A 234 -9.93 -25.69 -0.07
CA HIS A 234 -9.64 -27.07 -0.42
C HIS A 234 -8.24 -27.18 -0.99
N SER A 235 -7.57 -28.29 -0.72
CA SER A 235 -6.36 -28.65 -1.45
C SER A 235 -6.77 -29.41 -2.71
N SER A 236 -6.43 -28.86 -3.87
CA SER A 236 -6.79 -29.41 -5.18
C SER A 236 -5.53 -29.66 -6.00
N LYS A 237 -5.59 -30.62 -6.93
CA LYS A 237 -4.41 -30.96 -7.73
C LYS A 237 -4.12 -29.77 -8.65
N CYS A 238 -2.89 -29.27 -8.63
CA CYS A 238 -2.51 -28.10 -9.43
C CYS A 238 -2.81 -28.24 -10.93
N SER A 239 -2.92 -29.48 -11.43
CA SER A 239 -3.28 -29.82 -12.82
C SER A 239 -4.77 -29.70 -13.15
N ASP A 240 -5.65 -29.66 -12.14
CA ASP A 240 -7.10 -29.55 -12.33
C ASP A 240 -7.42 -28.23 -13.02
N LYS A 241 -8.54 -28.16 -13.76
CA LYS A 241 -8.92 -26.94 -14.46
C LYS A 241 -10.12 -26.29 -13.77
N LEU A 242 -9.89 -25.13 -13.16
CA LEU A 242 -10.92 -24.38 -12.43
C LEU A 242 -10.97 -22.94 -12.95
N SER A 243 -12.10 -22.27 -12.73
CA SER A 243 -12.16 -20.81 -12.69
C SER A 243 -11.21 -20.27 -11.62
N PHE A 244 -10.94 -18.98 -11.62
CA PHE A 244 -9.95 -18.40 -10.72
C PHE A 244 -10.26 -16.95 -10.38
N ALA A 245 -9.75 -16.51 -9.24
CA ALA A 245 -9.85 -15.13 -8.79
C ALA A 245 -8.47 -14.47 -8.87
N CYS A 246 -8.39 -13.32 -9.52
CA CYS A 246 -7.22 -12.44 -9.53
C CYS A 246 -7.46 -11.26 -8.58
N TYR A 247 -6.40 -10.65 -8.06
CA TYR A 247 -6.48 -9.31 -7.47
C TYR A 247 -5.76 -8.31 -8.37
N ASP A 248 -6.23 -7.07 -8.40
CA ASP A 248 -5.56 -5.94 -9.08
C ASP A 248 -4.62 -5.26 -8.08
N ASP A 249 -3.32 -5.26 -8.38
CA ASP A 249 -2.29 -4.57 -7.61
C ASP A 249 -1.95 -3.26 -8.31
N ASP A 250 -2.02 -2.15 -7.57
CA ASP A 250 -1.56 -0.86 -8.11
C ASP A 250 -0.03 -0.80 -8.27
N MET A 251 0.71 -1.83 -7.87
CA MET A 251 2.17 -1.93 -7.99
C MET A 251 2.60 -3.20 -8.73
N VAL A 252 3.41 -3.03 -9.78
CA VAL A 252 3.96 -4.12 -10.58
C VAL A 252 5.47 -4.19 -10.38
N VAL A 253 5.96 -5.33 -9.87
CA VAL A 253 7.41 -5.59 -9.77
C VAL A 253 7.90 -6.27 -11.03
N VAL A 254 8.70 -5.56 -11.81
CA VAL A 254 9.20 -6.03 -13.10
C VAL A 254 10.57 -6.69 -12.93
N ASN A 255 10.62 -8.00 -13.20
CA ASN A 255 11.81 -8.84 -13.04
C ASN A 255 12.82 -8.75 -14.20
N GLU A 256 12.78 -7.66 -14.98
CA GLU A 256 13.78 -7.37 -16.01
C GLU A 256 14.92 -6.53 -15.45
N ASN A 257 16.14 -6.71 -15.96
CA ASN A 257 17.30 -5.91 -15.56
C ASN A 257 17.50 -4.72 -16.51
N LYS A 258 17.08 -3.52 -16.07
CA LYS A 258 17.20 -2.27 -16.85
C LYS A 258 17.94 -1.18 -16.08
N THR A 259 18.49 -0.21 -16.82
CA THR A 259 18.98 1.06 -16.25
C THR A 259 17.81 1.86 -15.68
N TRP A 260 18.09 2.89 -14.87
CA TRP A 260 17.02 3.73 -14.33
C TRP A 260 16.14 4.35 -15.43
N GLU A 261 16.76 4.92 -16.48
CA GLU A 261 16.02 5.45 -17.64
C GLU A 261 15.24 4.36 -18.39
N GLY A 262 15.84 3.17 -18.53
CA GLY A 262 15.18 2.04 -19.18
C GLY A 262 13.96 1.54 -18.40
N ALA A 263 14.05 1.53 -17.06
CA ALA A 263 12.94 1.19 -16.18
C ALA A 263 11.82 2.22 -16.25
N LEU A 264 12.16 3.52 -16.20
CA LEU A 264 11.20 4.62 -16.35
C LEU A 264 10.42 4.52 -17.67
N MET A 265 11.13 4.36 -18.79
CA MET A 265 10.51 4.21 -20.10
C MET A 265 9.65 2.95 -20.20
N HIS A 266 10.07 1.86 -19.57
CA HIS A 266 9.28 0.64 -19.53
C HIS A 266 7.95 0.86 -18.80
N CYS A 267 7.97 1.38 -17.58
CA CYS A 267 6.74 1.66 -16.83
C CYS A 267 5.82 2.59 -17.64
N ARG A 268 6.33 3.71 -18.16
CA ARG A 268 5.52 4.66 -18.96
C ARG A 268 4.99 4.07 -20.27
N GLY A 269 5.63 3.01 -20.77
CA GLY A 269 5.20 2.26 -21.96
C GLY A 269 4.14 1.19 -21.68
N MET A 270 3.87 0.84 -20.43
CA MET A 270 2.89 -0.20 -20.05
C MET A 270 1.43 0.23 -20.21
N GLY A 271 1.15 1.52 -20.48
CA GLY A 271 -0.23 2.02 -20.47
C GLY A 271 -1.15 1.29 -21.45
N THR A 272 -2.19 0.65 -20.93
CA THR A 272 -3.20 -0.10 -21.67
C THR A 272 -4.52 0.66 -21.75
N ARG A 273 -5.25 0.46 -22.86
CA ARG A 273 -6.64 0.94 -23.01
C ARG A 273 -7.57 -0.03 -22.29
N CYS A 274 -8.48 0.49 -21.48
CA CYS A 274 -9.55 -0.31 -20.89
C CYS A 274 -10.45 -0.86 -22.01
N GLU A 275 -10.57 -2.18 -22.15
CA GLU A 275 -11.32 -2.79 -23.27
C GLU A 275 -12.86 -2.79 -23.10
N ASP A 276 -13.42 -2.33 -21.96
CA ASP A 276 -14.86 -2.49 -21.67
C ASP A 276 -15.61 -1.23 -21.19
N SER A 277 -15.00 -0.04 -21.26
CA SER A 277 -15.69 1.22 -20.92
C SER A 277 -16.06 2.01 -22.17
N LEU A 278 -17.32 2.47 -22.25
CA LEU A 278 -17.82 3.45 -23.24
C LEU A 278 -17.07 4.81 -23.19
N GLU A 279 -16.15 4.98 -22.25
CA GLU A 279 -15.23 6.11 -22.13
C GLU A 279 -13.78 5.65 -22.23
N PRO A 280 -12.88 6.42 -22.87
CA PRO A 280 -11.46 6.06 -22.98
C PRO A 280 -10.76 6.27 -21.64
N CYS A 281 -10.70 5.24 -20.79
CA CYS A 281 -9.70 5.18 -19.73
C CYS A 281 -8.39 4.58 -20.28
N THR A 282 -7.28 5.21 -19.92
CA THR A 282 -5.94 4.69 -20.15
C THR A 282 -5.30 4.61 -18.78
N TYR A 283 -5.01 3.39 -18.32
CA TYR A 283 -4.17 3.22 -17.15
C TYR A 283 -2.78 3.73 -17.53
N LEU A 284 -2.26 4.68 -16.77
CA LEU A 284 -0.88 5.13 -16.93
C LEU A 284 -0.05 4.43 -15.87
N TYR A 285 1.21 4.16 -16.19
CA TYR A 285 2.15 3.61 -15.24
C TYR A 285 3.37 4.53 -15.18
N ASP A 286 3.97 4.66 -14.00
CA ASP A 286 5.23 5.36 -13.85
C ASP A 286 6.14 4.61 -12.86
N LEU A 287 7.40 5.03 -12.75
CA LEU A 287 8.36 4.42 -11.84
C LEU A 287 8.03 4.81 -10.39
N LEU A 288 8.02 3.83 -9.49
CA LEU A 288 7.49 3.95 -8.12
C LEU A 288 7.92 5.24 -7.40
N SER A 289 6.96 6.14 -7.15
CA SER A 289 7.21 7.42 -6.47
C SER A 289 6.62 7.41 -5.07
N LEU A 290 7.47 7.41 -4.03
CA LEU A 290 7.06 7.15 -2.66
C LEU A 290 7.28 8.33 -1.74
N ASN A 291 6.25 8.73 -1.01
CA ASN A 291 6.44 9.71 0.05
C ASN A 291 7.06 9.10 1.32
N VAL A 292 6.74 7.84 1.64
CA VAL A 292 7.30 7.07 2.78
C VAL A 292 7.26 5.57 2.45
N LEU A 293 8.20 4.80 3.00
CA LEU A 293 8.22 3.33 2.92
C LEU A 293 7.14 2.69 3.79
N SER A 294 6.38 1.74 3.23
CA SER A 294 5.34 0.99 3.92
C SER A 294 5.58 -0.52 3.79
N ASN A 295 5.03 -1.32 4.71
CA ASN A 295 5.12 -2.79 4.63
C ASN A 295 4.48 -3.34 3.34
N TYR A 296 3.48 -2.63 2.79
CA TYR A 296 2.85 -2.93 1.50
C TYR A 296 3.88 -2.93 0.35
N VAL A 297 4.72 -1.90 0.29
CA VAL A 297 5.81 -1.79 -0.71
C VAL A 297 6.87 -2.88 -0.46
N ILE A 298 7.23 -3.10 0.80
CA ILE A 298 8.26 -4.08 1.16
C ILE A 298 7.86 -5.50 0.77
N ASP A 299 6.63 -5.91 1.06
CA ASP A 299 6.07 -7.22 0.66
C ASP A 299 6.23 -7.47 -0.84
N ARG A 300 5.92 -6.46 -1.65
CA ARG A 300 6.01 -6.53 -3.12
C ARG A 300 7.45 -6.63 -3.61
N ILE A 301 8.37 -5.85 -3.04
CA ILE A 301 9.78 -5.83 -3.46
C ILE A 301 10.47 -7.19 -3.22
N TYR A 302 10.02 -7.99 -2.24
CA TYR A 302 10.52 -9.36 -2.08
C TYR A 302 10.31 -10.26 -3.31
N ARG A 303 9.33 -9.94 -4.17
CA ARG A 303 9.06 -10.64 -5.44
C ARG A 303 10.10 -10.36 -6.53
N ALA A 304 10.95 -9.34 -6.34
CA ALA A 304 12.04 -9.06 -7.28
C ALA A 304 13.05 -10.21 -7.28
N THR A 305 13.78 -10.42 -8.37
CA THR A 305 14.92 -11.36 -8.39
C THR A 305 16.21 -10.73 -7.87
N THR A 306 16.35 -9.42 -8.02
CA THR A 306 17.49 -8.62 -7.53
C THR A 306 17.33 -8.24 -6.05
N ASP A 307 18.44 -8.03 -5.33
CA ASP A 307 18.42 -7.65 -3.90
C ASP A 307 17.95 -6.20 -3.66
N GLU A 308 18.03 -5.38 -4.70
CA GLU A 308 17.57 -3.99 -4.70
C GLU A 308 16.83 -3.69 -6.00
N VAL A 309 15.76 -2.91 -5.90
CA VAL A 309 14.94 -2.49 -7.04
C VAL A 309 15.05 -0.98 -7.30
N TRP A 310 14.93 -0.57 -8.56
CA TRP A 310 14.78 0.84 -8.91
C TRP A 310 13.44 1.39 -8.45
N THR A 311 13.48 2.65 -8.02
CA THR A 311 12.33 3.50 -7.74
C THR A 311 12.40 4.76 -8.59
N GLY A 312 11.34 5.56 -8.59
CA GLY A 312 11.25 6.86 -9.27
C GLY A 312 12.21 7.92 -8.74
N LEU A 313 13.00 7.64 -7.71
CA LEU A 313 13.87 8.61 -7.06
C LEU A 313 15.12 8.92 -7.90
N ARG A 314 15.36 10.20 -8.17
CA ARG A 314 16.50 10.68 -8.94
C ARG A 314 17.01 12.04 -8.42
N PHE A 315 18.32 12.19 -8.38
CA PHE A 315 18.98 13.46 -8.07
C PHE A 315 19.16 14.28 -9.35
N LEU A 316 18.54 15.46 -9.39
CA LEU A 316 18.58 16.39 -10.52
C LEU A 316 18.56 17.83 -9.99
N GLY A 317 19.41 18.69 -10.57
CA GLY A 317 19.39 20.12 -10.25
C GLY A 317 19.79 20.45 -8.80
N GLY A 318 20.55 19.59 -8.13
CA GLY A 318 20.94 19.77 -6.73
C GLY A 318 19.94 19.26 -5.70
N GLU A 319 18.86 18.61 -6.15
CA GLU A 319 17.77 18.13 -5.30
C GLU A 319 17.30 16.73 -5.70
N TRP A 320 16.62 16.04 -4.79
CA TRP A 320 16.03 14.73 -5.03
C TRP A 320 14.57 14.84 -5.47
N TRP A 321 14.26 14.25 -6.62
CA TRP A 321 12.96 14.27 -7.28
C TRP A 321 12.45 12.86 -7.51
N TRP A 322 11.14 12.70 -7.38
CA TRP A 322 10.40 11.53 -7.81
C TRP A 322 10.05 11.62 -9.29
N ALA A 323 9.79 10.47 -9.92
CA ALA A 323 9.43 10.39 -11.34
C ALA A 323 8.11 11.12 -11.65
N ASP A 324 7.24 11.24 -10.65
CA ASP A 324 6.01 12.02 -10.68
C ASP A 324 6.21 13.55 -10.56
N GLY A 325 7.46 14.01 -10.41
CA GLY A 325 7.81 15.42 -10.31
C GLY A 325 7.75 16.01 -8.90
N LYS A 326 7.50 15.21 -7.85
CA LYS A 326 7.51 15.70 -6.46
C LYS A 326 8.90 15.64 -5.85
N GLN A 327 9.21 16.59 -4.97
CA GLN A 327 10.41 16.52 -4.14
C GLN A 327 10.25 15.47 -3.04
N LEU A 328 11.38 14.90 -2.62
CA LEU A 328 11.43 14.03 -1.45
C LEU A 328 11.08 14.82 -0.18
N GLY A 329 10.13 14.32 0.62
CA GLY A 329 9.81 14.90 1.92
C GLY A 329 10.93 14.70 2.96
N ASP A 330 10.83 15.39 4.11
CA ASP A 330 11.85 15.52 5.18
C ASP A 330 12.35 14.22 5.86
N GLN A 331 12.08 13.03 5.32
CA GLN A 331 12.29 11.74 5.98
C GLN A 331 13.31 10.81 5.29
N GLY A 332 13.84 11.16 4.11
CA GLY A 332 14.91 10.39 3.50
C GLY A 332 16.27 10.85 4.01
N MET A 333 17.00 9.99 4.74
CA MET A 333 18.43 10.21 5.06
C MET A 333 19.30 10.06 3.80
N LEU A 334 19.00 10.84 2.76
CA LEU A 334 19.79 10.90 1.55
C LEU A 334 20.83 12.02 1.67
N PRO A 335 22.01 11.84 1.06
CA PRO A 335 22.99 12.91 1.02
C PRO A 335 22.47 14.09 0.21
N ASP A 336 22.67 15.30 0.72
CA ASP A 336 22.41 16.56 -0.01
C ASP A 336 23.18 16.59 -1.34
N CYS A 337 24.38 16.02 -1.34
CA CYS A 337 25.23 15.83 -2.50
C CYS A 337 25.67 14.36 -2.58
N PRO A 338 24.96 13.49 -3.33
CA PRO A 338 25.44 12.15 -3.61
C PRO A 338 26.80 12.18 -4.34
N SER A 339 27.58 11.11 -4.19
CA SER A 339 28.82 10.93 -4.95
C SER A 339 28.55 11.03 -6.45
N GLN A 340 29.55 11.48 -7.22
CA GLN A 340 29.46 11.95 -8.63
C GLN A 340 28.62 11.11 -9.62
N TRP A 341 28.31 9.85 -9.30
CA TRP A 341 27.59 8.92 -10.17
C TRP A 341 26.34 8.32 -9.51
N LYS A 342 26.11 8.52 -8.22
CA LYS A 342 25.04 7.87 -7.45
C LYS A 342 23.75 8.68 -7.41
N HIS A 343 23.22 9.00 -8.59
CA HIS A 343 22.08 9.90 -8.75
C HIS A 343 20.72 9.19 -8.80
N CYS A 344 20.66 7.87 -8.60
CA CYS A 344 19.41 7.12 -8.67
C CYS A 344 19.15 6.36 -7.36
N GLY A 345 17.90 6.36 -6.90
CA GLY A 345 17.49 5.75 -5.65
C GLY A 345 16.94 4.33 -5.82
N THR A 346 17.43 3.42 -4.99
CA THR A 346 16.95 2.03 -4.88
C THR A 346 16.38 1.73 -3.50
N LEU A 347 15.58 0.66 -3.47
CA LEU A 347 15.11 0.03 -2.24
C LEU A 347 15.67 -1.37 -2.13
N SER A 348 16.15 -1.73 -0.95
CA SER A 348 16.65 -3.07 -0.64
C SER A 348 15.58 -3.94 0.00
N LYS A 349 15.60 -5.23 -0.33
CA LYS A 349 14.82 -6.27 0.37
C LYS A 349 15.23 -6.44 1.84
N TYR A 350 16.50 -6.21 2.16
CA TYR A 350 17.06 -6.51 3.48
C TYR A 350 17.23 -5.25 4.34
N ASN A 351 17.21 -4.07 3.73
CA ASN A 351 17.32 -2.79 4.43
C ASN A 351 16.20 -1.85 3.97
N THR A 352 15.11 -1.86 4.75
CA THR A 352 13.86 -1.16 4.44
C THR A 352 13.72 0.17 5.18
N LYS A 353 14.75 0.59 5.91
CA LYS A 353 14.74 1.84 6.69
C LYS A 353 15.38 3.02 5.94
N ASN A 354 16.26 2.75 4.98
CA ASN A 354 17.05 3.78 4.29
C ASN A 354 16.97 3.63 2.77
N TRP A 355 16.88 4.76 2.07
CA TRP A 355 17.08 4.83 0.62
C TRP A 355 18.54 4.59 0.29
N ILE A 356 18.80 3.82 -0.76
CA ILE A 356 20.16 3.52 -1.21
C ILE A 356 20.41 4.26 -2.52
N THR A 357 21.56 4.92 -2.64
CA THR A 357 21.93 5.61 -3.87
C THR A 357 22.85 4.73 -4.72
N ARG A 358 22.54 4.62 -6.01
CA ARG A 358 23.22 3.77 -6.99
C ARG A 358 23.51 4.53 -8.27
N ASP A 359 24.44 4.01 -9.06
CA ASP A 359 24.71 4.52 -10.39
C ASP A 359 23.54 4.18 -11.31
N CYS A 360 22.94 5.21 -11.92
CA CYS A 360 21.78 5.09 -12.80
C CYS A 360 22.02 4.13 -13.99
N SER A 361 23.28 3.91 -14.35
CA SER A 361 23.73 3.00 -15.41
C SER A 361 23.73 1.52 -14.98
N GLU A 362 23.63 1.24 -13.68
CA GLU A 362 23.46 -0.13 -13.17
C GLU A 362 22.14 -0.74 -13.65
N ARG A 363 22.08 -2.07 -13.74
CA ARG A 363 20.88 -2.79 -14.21
C ARG A 363 20.27 -3.59 -13.09
N ARG A 364 19.00 -3.32 -12.79
CA ARG A 364 18.26 -3.94 -11.67
C ARG A 364 16.80 -4.14 -12.07
N ASN A 365 16.08 -4.93 -11.27
CA ASN A 365 14.61 -4.95 -11.34
C ASN A 365 14.06 -3.62 -10.85
N PHE A 366 12.79 -3.38 -11.12
CA PHE A 366 12.18 -2.08 -10.87
C PHE A 366 10.70 -2.23 -10.60
N VAL A 367 10.13 -1.21 -9.97
CA VAL A 367 8.72 -1.21 -9.59
C VAL A 367 7.99 -0.12 -10.34
N CYS A 368 6.97 -0.53 -11.09
CA CYS A 368 6.01 0.36 -11.72
C CYS A 368 4.79 0.51 -10.81
N TYR A 369 4.13 1.66 -10.85
CA TYR A 369 2.88 1.87 -10.14
C TYR A 369 1.83 2.44 -11.09
N LYS A 370 0.59 1.99 -10.92
CA LYS A 370 -0.59 2.35 -11.69
C LYS A 370 -1.08 3.73 -11.24
N LEU A 371 -1.37 4.58 -12.22
CA LEU A 371 -1.91 5.92 -12.06
C LEU A 371 -3.34 5.93 -12.60
N PHE A 372 -4.31 6.19 -11.72
CA PHE A 372 -5.67 6.53 -12.14
C PHE A 372 -5.71 7.99 -12.60
N LYS A 373 -6.17 8.22 -13.83
CA LYS A 373 -6.48 9.57 -14.30
C LYS A 373 -7.92 9.88 -13.91
N ASP A 374 -8.11 10.59 -12.80
CA ASP A 374 -9.44 11.10 -12.44
C ASP A 374 -9.93 12.12 -13.48
N ARG A 375 -11.24 12.10 -13.74
CA ARG A 375 -11.90 12.95 -14.74
C ARG A 375 -11.75 14.42 -14.36
N SER A 376 -11.27 15.24 -15.30
CA SER A 376 -11.39 16.70 -15.29
C SER A 376 -12.82 17.15 -15.57
#